data_AF-A0A1B6M979-F1
#
_entry.id   AF-A0A1B6M979-F1
#
_cell.length_a   1.000
_cell.length_b   1.000
_cell.length_c   1.000
_cell.angle_alpha   90.00
_cell.angle_beta   90.00
_cell.angle_gamma   90.00
#
_symmetry.space_group_name_H-M   'P 1'
#
loop_
_entity.id
_entity.type
_entity.pdbx_description
1 polymer ?
#
loop_
_entity_poly.entity_id
_entity_poly.type
_entity_poly.pdbx_seq_one_letter_code
_entity_poly.pdbx_strand_id
1 'polypeptide(L)'
;VDDTDRDWIFNTLHAVVQKYLEEDLNQMFAHLVQDKPVGSRVGETELRRLLYCDFANPKADTRNYIEVTDLNSLRIIVEGYLNEYNNMSKKPMNLVLFRFAIEHLSRICRILKQPRSHALLVGVGGSGRQSLTRLSAHICEYDIVQVEISKQYGVYEWHEDLKHTLQRASASDQHVVFLFTDTQIKEEAFVEDISNMLNSGEVPNLFGTDEKADICEKMRVIDRQKDKSQQTDGSPVALFNLFVQIVKDQLHVVLAFSPIGDGFRNRIRKFPALVNCCTINWFQAWPP
;
A
#
# COMPACT_ATOMS: atom_id res chain seq x y z
N VAL A 1 -7.41 -23.84 4.43
CA VAL A 1 -6.31 -23.53 5.36
C VAL A 1 -6.78 -23.89 6.75
N ASP A 2 -6.62 -25.17 7.06
CA ASP A 2 -6.75 -25.67 8.43
C ASP A 2 -5.38 -25.69 9.13
N ASP A 3 -5.31 -26.20 10.36
CA ASP A 3 -4.06 -26.27 11.11
C ASP A 3 -3.07 -27.29 10.51
N THR A 4 -3.57 -28.31 9.81
CA THR A 4 -2.73 -29.28 9.09
C THR A 4 -1.98 -28.61 7.95
N ASP A 5 -2.66 -27.76 7.17
CA ASP A 5 -2.07 -26.96 6.11
C ASP A 5 -0.95 -26.04 6.66
N ARG A 6 -1.19 -25.45 7.83
CA ARG A 6 -0.22 -24.57 8.52
C ARG A 6 0.99 -25.37 9.00
N ASP A 7 0.79 -26.47 9.70
CA ASP A 7 1.91 -27.30 10.17
C ASP A 7 2.75 -27.81 9.00
N TRP A 8 2.10 -28.22 7.90
CA TRP A 8 2.78 -28.63 6.69
C TRP A 8 3.64 -27.50 6.10
N ILE A 9 3.15 -26.26 6.03
CA ILE A 9 3.92 -25.15 5.45
C ILE A 9 5.17 -24.83 6.27
N PHE A 10 5.06 -24.82 7.60
CA PHE A 10 6.21 -24.53 8.47
C PHE A 10 7.21 -25.70 8.46
N ASN A 11 6.74 -26.95 8.46
CA ASN A 11 7.62 -28.10 8.31
C ASN A 11 8.39 -28.07 6.98
N THR A 12 7.70 -27.74 5.90
CA THR A 12 8.29 -27.60 4.56
C THR A 12 9.30 -26.45 4.53
N LEU A 13 8.99 -25.32 5.17
CA LEU A 13 9.91 -24.18 5.26
C LEU A 13 11.24 -24.57 5.89
N HIS A 14 11.21 -25.27 7.04
CA HIS A 14 12.43 -25.78 7.68
C HIS A 14 13.23 -26.68 6.74
N ALA A 15 12.58 -27.63 6.07
CA ALA A 15 13.25 -28.55 5.16
C ALA A 15 13.86 -27.86 3.93
N VAL A 16 13.15 -26.87 3.36
CA VAL A 16 13.61 -26.10 2.20
C VAL A 16 14.80 -25.21 2.55
N VAL A 17 14.74 -24.49 3.68
CA VAL A 17 15.84 -23.63 4.15
C VAL A 17 17.08 -24.47 4.40
N GLN A 18 16.96 -25.60 5.10
CA GLN A 18 18.08 -26.50 5.32
C GLN A 18 18.66 -27.07 4.02
N LYS A 19 17.80 -27.50 3.09
CA LYS A 19 18.23 -28.17 1.86
C LYS A 19 18.88 -27.23 0.85
N TYR A 20 18.34 -26.02 0.68
CA TYR A 20 18.72 -25.13 -0.42
C TYR A 20 19.48 -23.89 0.02
N LEU A 21 19.32 -23.45 1.27
CA LEU A 21 20.10 -22.33 1.82
C LEU A 21 21.24 -22.81 2.73
N GLU A 22 21.28 -24.10 3.06
CA GLU A 22 22.27 -24.70 3.97
C GLU A 22 22.25 -24.07 5.38
N GLU A 23 21.10 -23.51 5.77
CA GLU A 23 20.89 -22.81 7.05
C GLU A 23 19.88 -23.54 7.94
N ASP A 24 19.96 -23.35 9.26
CA ASP A 24 18.99 -23.85 10.23
C ASP A 24 18.08 -22.72 10.72
N LEU A 25 16.79 -22.80 10.36
CA LEU A 25 15.80 -21.79 10.73
C LEU A 25 15.71 -21.57 12.25
N ASN A 26 15.94 -22.60 13.06
CA ASN A 26 15.93 -22.47 14.52
C ASN A 26 17.14 -21.70 15.04
N GLN A 27 18.29 -21.79 14.36
CA GLN A 27 19.50 -21.04 14.72
C GLN A 27 19.39 -19.60 14.23
N MET A 28 18.93 -19.39 12.99
CA MET A 28 18.73 -18.06 12.41
C MET A 28 17.80 -17.19 13.27
N PHE A 29 16.75 -17.80 13.82
CA PHE A 29 15.71 -17.12 14.60
C PHE A 29 15.69 -17.55 16.07
N ALA A 30 16.85 -17.93 16.61
CA ALA A 30 16.99 -18.36 18.00
C ALA A 30 16.53 -17.29 19.00
N HIS A 31 16.62 -16.01 18.64
CA HIS A 31 16.13 -14.91 19.49
C HIS A 31 14.61 -14.92 19.69
N LEU A 32 13.84 -15.52 18.78
CA LEU A 32 12.39 -15.59 18.88
C LEU A 32 11.87 -16.62 19.89
N VAL A 33 12.73 -17.55 20.32
CA VAL A 33 12.42 -18.65 21.25
C VAL A 33 13.15 -18.54 22.59
N GLN A 34 13.78 -17.40 22.90
CA GLN A 34 14.54 -17.20 24.15
C GLN A 34 13.68 -17.34 25.41
N ASP A 35 12.38 -17.06 25.31
CA ASP A 35 11.38 -17.19 26.38
C ASP A 35 10.83 -18.61 26.53
N LYS A 36 11.28 -19.57 25.70
CA LYS A 36 10.79 -20.95 25.66
C LYS A 36 11.86 -21.97 26.09
N PRO A 37 11.46 -23.22 26.44
CA PRO A 37 12.41 -24.27 26.78
C PRO A 37 13.45 -24.50 25.69
N VAL A 38 14.69 -24.82 26.12
CA VAL A 38 15.80 -25.13 25.21
C VAL A 38 15.41 -26.25 24.26
N GLY A 39 15.64 -26.05 22.96
CA GLY A 39 15.21 -26.98 21.89
C GLY A 39 13.81 -26.71 21.34
N SER A 40 13.14 -25.63 21.76
CA SER A 40 11.90 -25.17 21.14
C SER A 40 12.12 -24.80 19.68
N ARG A 41 11.21 -25.27 18.83
CA ARG A 41 11.27 -25.03 17.38
C ARG A 41 10.60 -23.71 17.02
N VAL A 42 11.18 -23.00 16.06
CA VAL A 42 10.59 -21.78 15.48
C VAL A 42 9.39 -22.17 14.61
N GLY A 43 8.17 -21.88 15.09
CA GLY A 43 6.92 -22.14 14.38
C GLY A 43 6.20 -20.86 13.94
N GLU A 44 4.91 -20.99 13.61
CA GLU A 44 4.08 -19.86 13.16
C GLU A 44 4.09 -18.69 14.16
N THR A 45 3.85 -18.99 15.43
CA THR A 45 3.70 -17.99 16.50
C THR A 45 4.99 -17.17 16.69
N GLU A 46 6.13 -17.81 16.53
CA GLU A 46 7.45 -17.18 16.66
C GLU A 46 7.72 -16.32 15.44
N LEU A 47 7.52 -16.84 14.23
CA LEU A 47 7.71 -16.08 13.00
C LEU A 47 6.74 -14.90 12.89
N ARG A 48 5.56 -14.96 13.51
CA ARG A 48 4.67 -13.79 13.66
C ARG A 48 5.25 -12.67 14.52
N ARG A 49 6.30 -12.92 15.33
CA ARG A 49 7.05 -11.89 16.07
C ARG A 49 8.04 -11.14 15.19
N LEU A 50 8.36 -11.67 13.99
CA LEU A 50 9.20 -10.96 13.03
C LEU A 50 8.46 -9.75 12.47
N LEU A 51 8.95 -8.58 12.82
CA LEU A 51 8.47 -7.31 12.33
C LEU A 51 9.65 -6.54 11.76
N TYR A 52 9.46 -6.00 10.57
CA TYR A 52 10.47 -5.20 9.88
C TYR A 52 9.82 -3.92 9.40
N CYS A 53 10.49 -2.80 9.60
CA CYS A 53 10.07 -1.50 9.11
C CYS A 53 11.28 -0.58 8.88
N ASP A 54 11.04 0.54 8.20
CA ASP A 54 12.02 1.57 7.91
C ASP A 54 11.86 2.84 8.79
N PHE A 55 10.80 2.90 9.60
CA PHE A 55 10.42 4.07 10.39
C PHE A 55 10.71 3.95 11.89
N ALA A 56 11.44 2.90 12.31
CA ALA A 56 11.83 2.68 13.71
C ALA A 56 12.83 3.73 14.25
N ASN A 57 13.44 4.55 13.39
CA ASN A 57 14.27 5.67 13.81
C ASN A 57 13.86 6.95 13.07
N PRO A 58 13.01 7.79 13.67
CA PRO A 58 12.56 9.05 13.05
C PRO A 58 13.67 10.05 12.74
N LYS A 59 14.82 9.93 13.40
CA LYS A 59 15.97 10.85 13.26
C LYS A 59 17.01 10.38 12.25
N ALA A 60 16.80 9.23 11.61
CA ALA A 60 17.76 8.71 10.65
C ALA A 60 17.66 9.48 9.32
N ASP A 61 18.81 9.94 8.80
CA ASP A 61 18.89 10.57 7.47
C ASP A 61 18.52 9.59 6.36
N THR A 62 18.81 8.29 6.56
CA THR A 62 18.42 7.21 5.65
C THR A 62 17.63 6.17 6.43
N ARG A 63 16.38 5.96 6.00
CA ARG A 63 15.47 4.97 6.58
C ARG A 63 15.72 3.60 5.96
N ASN A 64 16.35 2.71 6.73
CA ASN A 64 16.66 1.35 6.30
C ASN A 64 15.58 0.38 6.78
N TYR A 65 15.14 -0.52 5.90
CA TYR A 65 14.21 -1.59 6.25
C TYR A 65 14.91 -2.65 7.12
N ILE A 66 14.68 -2.61 8.43
CA ILE A 66 15.38 -3.42 9.43
C ILE A 66 14.42 -4.14 10.38
N GLU A 67 14.92 -5.18 11.03
CA GLU A 67 14.17 -5.91 12.05
C GLU A 67 13.93 -5.03 13.28
N VAL A 68 12.71 -5.10 13.81
CA VAL A 68 12.28 -4.45 15.04
C VAL A 68 12.44 -5.44 16.18
N THR A 69 13.42 -5.19 17.05
CA THR A 69 13.70 -6.06 18.22
C THR A 69 12.88 -5.68 19.45
N ASP A 70 12.48 -4.42 19.58
CA ASP A 70 11.65 -3.92 20.68
C ASP A 70 10.36 -3.26 20.16
N LEU A 71 9.25 -4.00 20.29
CA LEU A 71 7.93 -3.55 19.89
C LEU A 71 7.41 -2.40 20.76
N ASN A 72 7.80 -2.31 22.03
CA ASN A 72 7.34 -1.23 22.91
C ASN A 72 7.98 0.10 22.51
N SER A 73 9.28 0.08 22.21
CA SER A 73 9.97 1.25 21.64
C SER A 73 9.32 1.68 20.32
N LEU A 74 9.05 0.72 19.40
CA LEU A 74 8.37 1.04 18.15
C LEU A 74 6.98 1.63 18.38
N ARG A 75 6.21 1.10 19.34
CA ARG A 75 4.89 1.63 19.68
C ARG A 75 4.94 3.10 20.05
N ILE A 76 5.88 3.51 20.91
CA ILE A 76 6.05 4.91 21.32
C ILE A 76 6.35 5.79 20.09
N ILE A 77 7.19 5.30 19.17
CA ILE A 77 7.50 6.00 17.92
C ILE A 77 6.25 6.18 17.05
N VAL A 78 5.46 5.13 16.87
CA VAL A 78 4.21 5.18 16.07
C VAL A 78 3.16 6.08 16.73
N GLU A 79 3.09 6.10 18.06
CA GLU A 79 2.27 7.06 18.81
C GLU A 79 2.74 8.50 18.56
N GLY A 80 4.05 8.73 18.44
CA GLY A 80 4.64 9.99 17.98
C GLY A 80 4.12 10.43 16.62
N TYR A 81 4.24 9.57 15.60
CA TYR A 81 3.72 9.87 14.25
C TYR A 81 2.19 10.11 14.24
N LEU A 82 1.44 9.40 15.07
CA LEU A 82 0.00 9.63 15.19
C LEU A 82 -0.31 11.02 15.78
N ASN A 83 0.46 11.45 16.78
CA ASN A 83 0.33 12.77 17.37
C ASN A 83 0.70 13.87 16.36
N GLU A 84 1.78 13.69 15.61
CA GLU A 84 2.18 14.60 14.52
C GLU A 84 1.07 14.73 13.47
N TYR A 85 0.55 13.60 12.98
CA TYR A 85 -0.58 13.58 12.06
C TYR A 85 -1.79 14.34 12.63
N ASN A 86 -2.15 14.09 13.89
CA ASN A 86 -3.30 14.71 14.53
C ASN A 86 -3.13 16.22 14.71
N ASN A 87 -1.91 16.71 14.91
CA ASN A 87 -1.61 18.13 15.03
C ASN A 87 -1.69 18.85 13.67
N MET A 88 -1.38 18.17 12.57
CA MET A 88 -1.41 18.73 11.22
C MET A 88 -2.78 18.56 10.52
N SER A 89 -3.53 17.52 10.89
CA SER A 89 -4.74 17.12 10.19
C SER A 89 -6.00 17.81 10.73
N LYS A 90 -6.87 18.23 9.80
CA LYS A 90 -8.22 18.71 10.14
C LYS A 90 -9.17 17.58 10.59
N LYS A 91 -8.79 16.31 10.38
CA LYS A 91 -9.56 15.10 10.71
C LYS A 91 -8.69 14.17 11.58
N PRO A 92 -8.49 14.49 12.88
CA PRO A 92 -7.65 13.67 13.77
C PRO A 92 -8.23 12.26 13.96
N MET A 93 -7.35 11.31 14.23
CA MET A 93 -7.66 9.90 14.45
C MET A 93 -7.34 9.49 15.88
N ASN A 94 -8.28 8.82 16.54
CA ASN A 94 -8.06 8.20 17.84
C ASN A 94 -7.78 6.70 17.63
N LEU A 95 -6.51 6.34 17.42
CA LEU A 95 -6.09 4.96 17.19
C LEU A 95 -5.40 4.39 18.43
N VAL A 96 -5.81 3.20 18.82
CA VAL A 96 -5.09 2.41 19.82
C VAL A 96 -4.03 1.58 19.09
N LEU A 97 -2.76 1.85 19.38
CA LEU A 97 -1.61 1.20 18.73
C LEU A 97 -1.14 -0.01 19.53
N PHE A 98 -1.81 -1.14 19.32
CA PHE A 98 -1.40 -2.44 19.83
C PHE A 98 -0.63 -3.22 18.75
N ARG A 99 -0.05 -4.36 19.15
CA ARG A 99 0.82 -5.17 18.30
C ARG A 99 0.30 -5.39 16.87
N PHE A 100 -0.92 -5.93 16.71
CA PHE A 100 -1.43 -6.24 15.37
C PHE A 100 -1.69 -4.99 14.52
N ALA A 101 -2.10 -3.87 15.14
CA ALA A 101 -2.22 -2.60 14.42
C ALA A 101 -0.86 -2.14 13.87
N ILE A 102 0.21 -2.27 14.66
CA ILE A 102 1.59 -1.96 14.25
C ILE A 102 2.08 -2.93 13.17
N GLU A 103 1.75 -4.22 13.25
CA GLU A 103 2.06 -5.20 12.21
C GLU A 103 1.39 -4.83 10.88
N HIS A 104 0.10 -4.50 10.89
CA HIS A 104 -0.62 -4.07 9.68
C HIS A 104 -0.09 -2.76 9.13
N LEU A 105 0.19 -1.77 10.00
CA LEU A 105 0.83 -0.52 9.62
C LEU A 105 2.17 -0.77 8.91
N SER A 106 3.04 -1.59 9.51
CA SER A 106 4.35 -1.91 8.95
C SER A 106 4.24 -2.61 7.59
N ARG A 107 3.25 -3.49 7.41
CA ARG A 107 2.94 -4.10 6.10
C ARG A 107 2.50 -3.07 5.07
N ILE A 108 1.65 -2.11 5.45
CA ILE A 108 1.19 -1.06 4.52
C ILE A 108 2.37 -0.15 4.14
N CYS A 109 3.17 0.34 5.09
CA CYS A 109 4.36 1.12 4.79
C CYS A 109 5.31 0.39 3.84
N ARG A 110 5.53 -0.92 4.08
CA ARG A 110 6.33 -1.76 3.18
C ARG A 110 5.77 -1.80 1.75
N ILE A 111 4.46 -1.96 1.60
CA ILE A 111 3.82 -1.96 0.27
C ILE A 111 4.01 -0.60 -0.40
N LEU A 112 3.80 0.50 0.32
CA LEU A 112 3.96 1.86 -0.23
C LEU A 112 5.42 2.17 -0.65
N LYS A 113 6.41 1.58 0.01
CA LYS A 113 7.83 1.75 -0.33
C LYS A 113 8.29 0.87 -1.49
N GLN A 114 7.49 -0.11 -1.92
CA GLN A 114 7.81 -0.90 -3.10
C GLN A 114 7.48 -0.13 -4.38
N PRO A 115 8.38 -0.14 -5.38
CA PRO A 115 8.13 0.53 -6.65
C PRO A 115 6.91 -0.08 -7.33
N ARG A 116 6.02 0.77 -7.86
CA ARG A 116 4.83 0.36 -8.64
C ARG A 116 3.92 -0.63 -7.91
N SER A 117 3.83 -0.53 -6.58
CA SER A 117 3.05 -1.45 -5.75
C SER A 117 1.74 -0.82 -5.25
N HIS A 118 0.72 -1.67 -5.12
CA HIS A 118 -0.63 -1.31 -4.70
C HIS A 118 -1.09 -2.27 -3.59
N ALA A 119 -2.11 -1.88 -2.83
CA ALA A 119 -2.59 -2.65 -1.69
C ALA A 119 -4.09 -2.96 -1.79
N LEU A 120 -4.45 -4.21 -1.48
CA LEU A 120 -5.83 -4.62 -1.23
C LEU A 120 -5.97 -5.02 0.24
N LEU A 121 -6.57 -4.13 1.04
CA LEU A 121 -6.81 -4.30 2.47
C LEU A 121 -8.20 -4.91 2.69
N VAL A 122 -8.25 -6.20 2.99
CA VAL A 122 -9.49 -6.95 3.15
C VAL A 122 -9.80 -7.11 4.64
N GLY A 123 -10.97 -6.66 5.08
CA GLY A 123 -11.36 -6.80 6.50
C GLY A 123 -12.76 -6.30 6.79
N VAL A 124 -13.32 -6.66 7.94
CA VAL A 124 -14.64 -6.19 8.35
C VAL A 124 -14.62 -4.69 8.70
N GLY A 125 -15.79 -4.05 8.79
CA GLY A 125 -15.90 -2.66 9.25
C GLY A 125 -15.27 -2.48 10.65
N GLY A 126 -14.62 -1.33 10.89
CA GLY A 126 -13.97 -1.05 12.18
C GLY A 126 -12.56 -1.66 12.35
N SER A 127 -12.06 -2.45 11.40
CA SER A 127 -10.70 -3.04 11.43
C SER A 127 -9.53 -2.04 11.29
N GLY A 128 -9.80 -0.74 11.18
CA GLY A 128 -8.74 0.28 11.12
C GLY A 128 -8.04 0.43 9.76
N ARG A 129 -8.45 -0.29 8.70
CA ARG A 129 -7.83 -0.25 7.36
C ARG A 129 -7.59 1.16 6.82
N GLN A 130 -8.62 2.00 6.82
CA GLN A 130 -8.50 3.37 6.34
C GLN A 130 -7.54 4.19 7.21
N SER A 131 -7.74 4.16 8.54
CA SER A 131 -6.96 4.97 9.47
C SER A 131 -5.48 4.59 9.47
N LEU A 132 -5.17 3.29 9.41
CA LEU A 132 -3.80 2.80 9.29
C LEU A 132 -3.19 3.15 7.93
N THR A 133 -3.97 3.19 6.85
CA THR A 133 -3.49 3.70 5.55
C THR A 133 -3.10 5.17 5.65
N ARG A 134 -3.94 6.02 6.28
CA ARG A 134 -3.61 7.46 6.44
C ARG A 134 -2.35 7.66 7.28
N LEU A 135 -2.22 6.91 8.37
CA LEU A 135 -1.02 6.95 9.21
C LEU A 135 0.21 6.43 8.44
N SER A 136 0.07 5.38 7.63
CA SER A 136 1.17 4.86 6.81
C SER A 136 1.62 5.87 5.76
N ALA A 137 0.68 6.52 5.07
CA ALA A 137 0.98 7.58 4.11
C ALA A 137 1.72 8.74 4.79
N HIS A 138 1.27 9.16 5.99
CA HIS A 138 1.95 10.18 6.78
C HIS A 138 3.38 9.78 7.16
N ILE A 139 3.58 8.56 7.66
CA ILE A 139 4.92 8.02 7.99
C ILE A 139 5.81 8.00 6.76
N CYS A 140 5.27 7.62 5.60
CA CYS A 140 6.01 7.59 4.34
C CYS A 140 6.23 8.97 3.71
N GLU A 141 5.64 10.04 4.27
CA GLU A 141 5.62 11.40 3.74
C GLU A 141 4.90 11.52 2.38
N TYR A 142 3.91 10.65 2.17
CA TYR A 142 3.12 10.60 0.94
C TYR A 142 1.84 11.40 1.09
N ASP A 143 1.43 12.03 -0.01
CA ASP A 143 0.15 12.71 -0.09
C ASP A 143 -0.99 11.68 -0.13
N ILE A 144 -2.12 12.00 0.51
CA ILE A 144 -3.30 11.13 0.46
C ILE A 144 -4.45 11.80 -0.30
N VAL A 145 -5.04 11.06 -1.22
CA VAL A 145 -6.25 11.44 -1.96
C VAL A 145 -7.33 10.41 -1.68
N GLN A 146 -8.51 10.89 -1.32
CA GLN A 146 -9.70 10.06 -1.14
C GLN A 146 -10.91 10.84 -1.60
N VAL A 147 -11.75 10.21 -2.43
CA VAL A 147 -12.97 10.81 -2.98
C VAL A 147 -14.03 11.01 -1.91
N GLU A 148 -14.82 12.08 -2.00
CA GLU A 148 -15.94 12.33 -1.09
C GLU A 148 -17.27 12.14 -1.84
N ILE A 149 -17.95 11.02 -1.59
CA ILE A 149 -19.18 10.66 -2.32
C ILE A 149 -20.37 11.46 -1.78
N SER A 150 -20.93 12.33 -2.63
CA SER A 150 -22.18 13.04 -2.39
C SER A 150 -23.38 12.33 -3.05
N LYS A 151 -24.61 12.80 -2.80
CA LYS A 151 -25.81 12.23 -3.45
C LYS A 151 -25.76 12.39 -4.97
N GLN A 152 -25.21 13.51 -5.46
CA GLN A 152 -25.09 13.85 -6.87
C GLN A 152 -23.85 13.26 -7.54
N TYR A 153 -22.92 12.71 -6.76
CA TYR A 153 -21.67 12.14 -7.27
C TYR A 153 -21.94 11.00 -8.27
N GLY A 154 -21.53 11.14 -9.52
CA GLY A 154 -21.65 10.13 -10.56
C GLY A 154 -20.33 9.94 -11.31
N VAL A 155 -20.42 9.39 -12.51
CA VAL A 155 -19.25 9.12 -13.38
C VAL A 155 -18.46 10.38 -13.75
N TYR A 156 -19.14 11.52 -13.92
CA TYR A 156 -18.46 12.78 -14.24
C TYR A 156 -17.54 13.23 -13.11
N GLU A 157 -18.06 13.36 -11.88
CA GLU A 157 -17.27 13.74 -10.70
C GLU A 157 -16.16 12.73 -10.43
N TRP A 158 -16.45 11.44 -10.63
CA TRP A 158 -15.45 10.38 -10.54
C TRP A 158 -14.28 10.57 -11.49
N HIS A 159 -14.55 10.83 -12.77
CA HIS A 159 -13.49 11.10 -13.74
C HIS A 159 -12.67 12.35 -13.39
N GLU A 160 -13.31 13.42 -12.91
CA GLU A 160 -12.60 14.62 -12.47
C GLU A 160 -11.68 14.33 -11.27
N ASP A 161 -12.14 13.56 -10.29
CA ASP A 161 -11.30 13.14 -9.16
C ASP A 161 -10.13 12.24 -9.59
N LEU A 162 -10.34 11.35 -10.57
CA LEU A 162 -9.26 10.54 -11.14
C LEU A 162 -8.24 11.39 -11.92
N LYS A 163 -8.70 12.33 -12.75
CA LYS A 163 -7.82 13.27 -13.46
C LYS A 163 -6.94 14.04 -12.48
N HIS A 164 -7.56 14.60 -11.43
CA HIS A 164 -6.86 15.32 -10.38
C HIS A 164 -5.85 14.42 -9.66
N THR A 165 -6.22 13.18 -9.35
CA THR A 165 -5.33 12.19 -8.70
C THR A 165 -4.11 11.88 -9.56
N LEU A 166 -4.31 11.56 -10.84
CA LEU A 166 -3.22 11.23 -11.78
C LEU A 166 -2.31 12.43 -12.02
N GLN A 167 -2.88 13.63 -12.18
CA GLN A 167 -2.09 14.86 -12.35
C GLN A 167 -1.27 15.18 -11.10
N ARG A 168 -1.86 15.06 -9.91
CA ARG A 168 -1.17 15.29 -8.63
C ARG A 168 -0.01 14.32 -8.43
N ALA A 169 -0.20 13.05 -8.78
CA ALA A 169 0.85 12.05 -8.74
C ALA A 169 2.02 12.33 -9.69
N SER A 170 1.87 13.23 -10.67
CA SER A 170 2.94 13.62 -11.61
C SER A 170 3.48 15.04 -11.40
N ALA A 171 2.94 15.77 -10.41
CA ALA A 171 3.20 17.19 -10.24
C ALA A 171 4.52 17.48 -9.52
N SER A 172 5.06 16.51 -8.79
CA SER A 172 6.29 16.63 -7.99
C SER A 172 6.92 15.26 -7.78
N ASP A 173 8.08 15.21 -7.12
CA ASP A 173 8.72 13.95 -6.71
C ASP A 173 8.03 13.25 -5.52
N GLN A 174 7.01 13.88 -4.93
CA GLN A 174 6.26 13.32 -3.81
C GLN A 174 5.23 12.28 -4.29
N HIS A 175 5.32 11.08 -3.72
CA HIS A 175 4.39 9.98 -4.01
C HIS A 175 2.99 10.26 -3.46
N VAL A 176 1.97 9.66 -4.11
CA VAL A 176 0.56 9.85 -3.77
C VAL A 176 -0.10 8.50 -3.48
N VAL A 177 -0.88 8.44 -2.40
CA VAL A 177 -1.74 7.32 -2.04
C VAL A 177 -3.19 7.64 -2.38
N PHE A 178 -3.77 6.89 -3.31
CA PHE A 178 -5.20 6.93 -3.59
C PHE A 178 -5.92 5.89 -2.73
N LEU A 179 -6.67 6.35 -1.72
CA LEU A 179 -7.44 5.49 -0.82
C LEU A 179 -8.89 5.41 -1.28
N PHE A 180 -9.35 4.19 -1.57
CA PHE A 180 -10.71 3.93 -2.02
C PHE A 180 -11.35 2.77 -1.26
N THR A 181 -12.63 2.91 -0.89
CA THR A 181 -13.36 1.97 -0.04
C THR A 181 -14.55 1.39 -0.78
N ASP A 182 -14.98 0.19 -0.37
CA ASP A 182 -16.17 -0.46 -0.94
C ASP A 182 -17.45 0.36 -0.75
N THR A 183 -17.56 1.09 0.35
CA THR A 183 -18.68 2.02 0.62
C THR A 183 -18.73 3.21 -0.34
N GLN A 184 -17.64 3.52 -1.03
CA GLN A 184 -17.57 4.60 -2.03
C GLN A 184 -17.95 4.12 -3.44
N ILE A 185 -18.17 2.81 -3.64
CA ILE A 185 -18.58 2.25 -4.93
C ILE A 185 -20.07 2.51 -5.14
N LYS A 186 -20.38 3.54 -5.91
CA LYS A 186 -21.76 3.84 -6.34
C LYS A 186 -22.12 3.14 -7.64
N GLU A 187 -21.15 3.04 -8.56
CA GLU A 187 -21.32 2.46 -9.88
C GLU A 187 -20.17 1.51 -10.19
N GLU A 188 -20.44 0.45 -10.95
CA GLU A 188 -19.43 -0.56 -11.29
C GLU A 188 -18.33 -0.01 -12.22
N ALA A 189 -18.61 1.08 -12.95
CA ALA A 189 -17.63 1.80 -13.75
C ALA A 189 -16.44 2.30 -12.91
N PHE A 190 -16.65 2.65 -11.63
CA PHE A 190 -15.56 3.14 -10.77
C PHE A 190 -14.51 2.05 -10.56
N VAL A 191 -14.95 0.80 -10.42
CA VAL A 191 -14.06 -0.35 -10.20
C VAL A 191 -13.36 -0.75 -11.50
N GLU A 192 -14.01 -0.56 -12.64
CA GLU A 192 -13.41 -0.74 -13.96
C GLU A 192 -12.27 0.26 -14.19
N ASP A 193 -12.47 1.54 -13.88
CA ASP A 193 -11.44 2.56 -13.99
C ASP A 193 -10.27 2.32 -13.04
N ILE A 194 -10.54 1.93 -11.79
CA ILE A 194 -9.50 1.50 -10.85
C ILE A 194 -8.73 0.31 -11.43
N SER A 195 -9.42 -0.68 -12.01
CA SER A 195 -8.78 -1.83 -12.64
C SER A 195 -7.88 -1.40 -13.81
N ASN A 196 -8.27 -0.41 -14.60
CA ASN A 196 -7.43 0.16 -15.65
C ASN A 196 -6.18 0.83 -15.06
N MET A 197 -6.34 1.68 -14.03
CA MET A 197 -5.22 2.31 -13.33
C MET A 197 -4.21 1.29 -12.79
N LEU A 198 -4.70 0.20 -12.18
CA LEU A 198 -3.85 -0.88 -11.65
C LEU A 198 -3.06 -1.63 -12.74
N ASN A 199 -3.61 -1.79 -13.94
CA ASN A 199 -2.94 -2.50 -15.04
C ASN A 199 -1.99 -1.60 -15.84
N SER A 200 -2.51 -0.46 -16.31
CA SER A 200 -1.82 0.39 -17.28
C SER A 200 -1.26 1.68 -16.68
N GLY A 201 -1.74 2.10 -15.50
CA GLY A 201 -1.41 3.42 -14.94
C GLY A 201 -2.25 4.56 -15.52
N GLU A 202 -3.26 4.24 -16.33
CA GLU A 202 -4.16 5.22 -16.96
C GLU A 202 -5.59 4.69 -17.09
N VAL A 203 -6.54 5.60 -17.30
CA VAL A 203 -7.92 5.27 -17.65
C VAL A 203 -8.17 5.68 -19.11
N PRO A 204 -8.65 4.77 -19.98
CA PRO A 204 -8.92 5.09 -21.37
C PRO A 204 -9.92 6.23 -21.53
N ASN A 205 -9.66 7.15 -22.46
CA ASN A 205 -10.52 8.30 -22.77
C ASN A 205 -10.83 9.23 -21.58
N LEU A 206 -10.02 9.20 -20.52
CA LEU A 206 -10.23 10.05 -19.35
C LEU A 206 -9.94 11.53 -19.67
N PHE A 207 -8.80 11.81 -20.31
CA PHE A 207 -8.39 13.17 -20.67
C PHE A 207 -8.83 13.54 -22.09
N GLY A 208 -9.43 14.73 -22.21
CA GLY A 208 -9.73 15.36 -23.50
C GLY A 208 -8.47 15.82 -24.24
N THR A 209 -8.63 16.23 -25.51
CA THR A 209 -7.51 16.65 -26.36
C THR A 209 -6.72 17.83 -25.76
N ASP A 210 -7.44 18.83 -25.24
CA ASP A 210 -6.83 20.03 -24.66
C ASP A 210 -6.08 19.70 -23.36
N GLU A 211 -6.68 18.89 -22.49
CA GLU A 211 -6.05 18.43 -21.24
C GLU A 211 -4.80 17.59 -21.51
N LYS A 212 -4.81 16.74 -22.55
CA LYS A 212 -3.63 15.99 -22.98
C LYS A 212 -2.53 16.91 -23.48
N ALA A 213 -2.87 17.97 -24.21
CA ALA A 213 -1.89 18.95 -24.67
C ALA A 213 -1.22 19.67 -23.49
N ASP A 214 -2.00 20.06 -22.47
CA ASP A 214 -1.49 20.68 -21.24
C ASP A 214 -0.57 19.73 -20.45
N ILE A 215 -0.94 18.45 -20.33
CA ILE A 215 -0.09 17.43 -19.72
C ILE A 215 1.22 17.30 -20.50
N CYS A 216 1.16 17.21 -21.83
CA CYS A 216 2.36 17.11 -22.65
C CYS A 216 3.30 18.29 -22.49
N GLU A 217 2.79 19.52 -22.35
CA GLU A 217 3.63 20.69 -22.14
C GLU A 217 4.34 20.64 -20.78
N LYS A 218 3.64 20.23 -19.72
CA LYS A 218 4.27 20.00 -18.40
C LYS A 218 5.33 18.90 -18.47
N MET A 219 5.02 17.79 -19.14
CA MET A 219 5.98 16.69 -19.31
C MET A 219 7.19 17.10 -20.14
N ARG A 220 7.03 17.99 -21.12
CA ARG A 220 8.14 18.52 -21.92
C ARG A 220 9.15 19.29 -21.07
N VAL A 221 8.69 20.01 -20.05
CA VAL A 221 9.56 20.70 -19.10
C VAL A 221 10.35 19.69 -18.27
N ILE A 222 9.68 18.66 -17.74
CA ILE A 222 10.33 17.59 -16.95
C ILE A 222 11.32 16.81 -17.82
N ASP A 223 10.94 16.46 -19.04
CA ASP A 223 11.77 15.70 -19.98
C ASP A 223 13.07 16.45 -20.32
N ARG A 224 13.00 17.77 -20.52
CA ARG A 224 14.18 18.61 -20.78
C ARG A 224 15.15 18.71 -19.60
N GLN A 225 14.69 18.46 -18.38
CA GLN A 225 15.53 18.45 -17.18
C GLN A 225 16.27 17.11 -17.00
N LYS A 226 15.84 16.06 -17.70
CA LYS A 226 16.53 14.76 -17.69
C LYS A 226 17.82 14.81 -18.49
N ASP A 227 18.72 13.88 -18.20
CA ASP A 227 19.91 13.62 -18.99
C ASP A 227 19.56 13.40 -20.46
N LYS A 228 20.38 13.93 -21.38
CA LYS A 228 20.14 13.87 -22.84
C LYS A 228 19.87 12.46 -23.37
N SER A 229 20.43 11.41 -22.74
CA SER A 229 20.21 10.02 -23.12
C SER A 229 18.87 9.44 -22.67
N GLN A 230 18.17 10.10 -21.74
CA GLN A 230 16.87 9.69 -21.20
C GLN A 230 15.72 10.57 -21.70
N GLN A 231 16.01 11.62 -22.48
CA GLN A 231 14.99 12.49 -23.06
C GLN A 231 14.18 11.72 -24.12
N THR A 232 12.89 12.02 -24.18
CA THR A 232 12.01 11.51 -25.22
C THR A 232 12.30 12.19 -26.57
N ASP A 233 11.66 11.70 -27.64
CA ASP A 233 11.68 12.37 -28.96
C ASP A 233 10.84 13.66 -29.00
N GLY A 234 10.21 14.05 -27.88
CA GLY A 234 9.39 15.25 -27.74
C GLY A 234 8.01 15.16 -28.41
N SER A 235 7.66 14.00 -29.00
CA SER A 235 6.35 13.78 -29.58
C SER A 235 5.26 13.76 -28.49
N PRO A 236 4.02 14.21 -28.80
CA PRO A 236 2.93 14.16 -27.82
C PRO A 236 2.69 12.75 -27.25
N VAL A 237 2.89 11.71 -28.06
CA VAL A 237 2.74 10.31 -27.64
C VAL A 237 3.82 9.95 -26.62
N ALA A 238 5.09 10.28 -26.88
CA ALA A 238 6.18 9.96 -25.96
C ALA A 238 6.07 10.75 -24.64
N LEU A 239 5.66 12.02 -24.71
CA LEU A 239 5.45 12.86 -23.53
C LEU A 239 4.28 12.38 -22.68
N PHE A 240 3.17 11.95 -23.30
CA PHE A 240 2.06 11.36 -22.56
C PHE A 240 2.44 10.01 -21.96
N ASN A 241 3.22 9.19 -22.66
CA ASN A 241 3.76 7.95 -22.10
C ASN A 241 4.69 8.21 -20.92
N LEU A 242 5.49 9.28 -20.95
CA LEU A 242 6.30 9.73 -19.82
C LEU A 242 5.42 10.07 -18.61
N PHE A 243 4.33 10.80 -18.81
CA PHE A 243 3.33 11.05 -17.75
C PHE A 243 2.83 9.74 -17.13
N VAL A 244 2.42 8.78 -17.97
CA VAL A 244 1.95 7.47 -17.48
C VAL A 244 3.05 6.73 -16.70
N GLN A 245 4.31 6.78 -17.14
CA GLN A 245 5.41 6.16 -16.38
C GLN A 245 5.59 6.79 -14.99
N ILE A 246 5.60 8.12 -14.92
CA ILE A 246 5.71 8.86 -13.66
C ILE A 246 4.55 8.49 -12.72
N VAL A 247 3.32 8.47 -13.24
CA VAL A 247 2.14 8.03 -12.48
C VAL A 247 2.32 6.61 -11.95
N LYS A 248 2.79 5.66 -12.77
CA LYS A 248 3.00 4.27 -12.32
C LYS A 248 4.04 4.17 -11.21
N ASP A 249 5.07 5.02 -11.24
CA ASP A 249 6.13 5.05 -10.25
C ASP A 249 5.70 5.70 -8.93
N GLN A 250 4.85 6.74 -9.00
CA GLN A 250 4.54 7.62 -7.86
C GLN A 250 3.14 7.41 -7.27
N LEU A 251 2.21 6.78 -7.98
CA LEU A 251 0.85 6.52 -7.51
C LEU A 251 0.72 5.14 -6.87
N HIS A 252 0.21 5.11 -5.64
CA HIS A 252 -0.12 3.89 -4.92
C HIS A 252 -1.63 3.81 -4.66
N VAL A 253 -2.30 2.84 -5.29
CA VAL A 253 -3.71 2.58 -5.05
C VAL A 253 -3.86 1.67 -3.84
N VAL A 254 -4.66 2.10 -2.84
CA VAL A 254 -4.99 1.29 -1.66
C VAL A 254 -6.51 1.11 -1.60
N LEU A 255 -6.93 -0.14 -1.74
CA LEU A 255 -8.33 -0.55 -1.72
C LEU A 255 -8.70 -1.14 -0.37
N ALA A 256 -9.66 -0.56 0.34
CA ALA A 256 -10.15 -1.08 1.62
C ALA A 256 -11.53 -1.73 1.46
N PHE A 257 -11.57 -3.03 1.13
CA PHE A 257 -12.82 -3.76 0.84
C PHE A 257 -13.24 -4.74 1.93
N SER A 258 -14.53 -4.77 2.24
CA SER A 258 -15.11 -5.75 3.16
C SER A 258 -15.30 -7.10 2.46
N PRO A 259 -14.90 -8.23 3.07
CA PRO A 259 -15.19 -9.55 2.54
C PRO A 259 -16.65 -9.98 2.77
N ILE A 260 -17.45 -9.17 3.48
CA ILE A 260 -18.86 -9.48 3.80
C ILE A 260 -19.75 -9.28 2.57
N GLY A 261 -20.59 -10.28 2.29
CA GLY A 261 -21.54 -10.28 1.17
C GLY A 261 -20.88 -10.66 -0.17
N ASP A 262 -21.69 -10.68 -1.23
CA ASP A 262 -21.24 -11.16 -2.54
C ASP A 262 -20.50 -10.10 -3.37
N GLY A 263 -20.63 -8.82 -3.02
CA GLY A 263 -20.07 -7.70 -3.78
C GLY A 263 -18.56 -7.80 -3.98
N PHE A 264 -17.81 -8.12 -2.91
CA PHE A 264 -16.36 -8.32 -3.00
C PHE A 264 -16.01 -9.48 -3.94
N ARG A 265 -16.62 -10.65 -3.73
CA ARG A 265 -16.39 -11.87 -4.51
C ARG A 265 -16.74 -11.71 -5.99
N ASN A 266 -17.79 -10.95 -6.30
CA ASN A 266 -18.20 -10.68 -7.67
C ASN A 266 -17.21 -9.73 -8.37
N ARG A 267 -16.74 -8.68 -7.67
CA ARG A 267 -15.79 -7.72 -8.24
C ARG A 267 -14.42 -8.31 -8.49
N ILE A 268 -13.86 -9.12 -7.59
CA ILE A 268 -12.55 -9.76 -7.84
C ILE A 268 -12.58 -10.73 -9.02
N ARG A 269 -13.74 -11.30 -9.37
CA ARG A 269 -13.92 -12.14 -10.56
C ARG A 269 -14.06 -11.34 -11.83
N LYS A 270 -14.81 -10.23 -11.75
CA LYS A 270 -15.04 -9.33 -12.87
C LYS A 270 -13.79 -8.52 -13.21
N PHE A 271 -13.01 -8.14 -12.19
CA PHE A 271 -11.83 -7.30 -12.29
C PHE A 271 -10.62 -7.97 -11.61
N PRO A 272 -9.94 -8.90 -12.30
CA PRO A 272 -8.81 -9.64 -11.73
C PRO A 272 -7.62 -8.78 -11.29
N ALA A 273 -7.49 -7.57 -11.84
CA ALA A 273 -6.42 -6.62 -11.49
C ALA A 273 -6.40 -6.27 -10.00
N LEU A 274 -7.57 -6.27 -9.35
CA LEU A 274 -7.70 -6.01 -7.91
C LEU A 274 -6.89 -7.01 -7.07
N VAL A 275 -6.69 -8.23 -7.58
CA VAL A 275 -5.95 -9.31 -6.93
C VAL A 275 -4.54 -9.43 -7.51
N ASN A 276 -4.40 -9.32 -8.83
CA ASN A 276 -3.12 -9.57 -9.52
C ASN A 276 -2.11 -8.42 -9.39
N CYS A 277 -2.59 -7.19 -9.25
CA CYS A 277 -1.75 -5.98 -9.20
C CYS A 277 -1.57 -5.45 -7.77
N CYS A 278 -2.25 -6.04 -6.78
CA CYS A 278 -2.23 -5.57 -5.40
C CYS A 278 -1.62 -6.62 -4.47
N THR A 279 -0.81 -6.17 -3.52
CA THR A 279 -0.46 -6.98 -2.36
C THR A 279 -1.66 -7.04 -1.41
N ILE A 280 -2.11 -8.26 -1.09
CA ILE A 280 -3.29 -8.47 -0.25
C ILE A 280 -2.88 -8.49 1.23
N ASN A 281 -3.54 -7.67 2.04
CA ASN A 281 -3.38 -7.64 3.49
C ASN A 281 -4.71 -7.93 4.18
N TRP A 282 -4.81 -9.08 4.84
CA TRP A 282 -6.03 -9.56 5.50
C TRP A 282 -6.10 -9.10 6.95
N PHE A 283 -7.06 -8.24 7.25
CA PHE A 283 -7.40 -7.78 8.59
C PHE A 283 -8.41 -8.75 9.22
N GLN A 284 -7.89 -9.70 9.99
CA GLN A 284 -8.70 -10.60 10.78
C GLN A 284 -9.26 -9.89 12.02
N ALA A 285 -10.26 -10.50 12.67
CA ALA A 285 -10.73 -10.01 13.95
C ALA A 285 -9.57 -9.97 14.94
N TRP A 286 -9.45 -8.86 15.67
CA TRP A 286 -8.44 -8.74 16.71
C TRP A 286 -8.69 -9.80 17.78
N PRO A 287 -7.66 -10.54 18.20
CA PRO A 287 -7.81 -11.42 19.35
C PRO A 287 -8.17 -10.58 20.60
N PRO A 288 -8.93 -11.17 21.54
CA PRO A 288 -9.34 -10.51 22.78
C PRO A 288 -8.15 -10.13 23.67
#